data_AF-A0A7V9EYC8-F1
#
_entry.id   AF-A0A7V9EYC8-F1
#
_cell.length_a   1.000
_cell.length_b   1.000
_cell.length_c   1.000
_cell.angle_alpha   90.00
_cell.angle_beta   90.00
_cell.angle_gamma   90.00
#
_symmetry.space_group_name_H-M   'P 1'
#
loop_
_entity.id
_entity.type
_entity.pdbx_description
1 polymer ?
#
loop_
_entity_poly.entity_id
_entity_poly.type
_entity_poly.pdbx_seq_one_letter_code
_entity_poly.pdbx_strand_id
1 'polypeptide(L)'
;LVRSKRGVGGGYVLARAPAEITLGEIVSAVDGPIVAGDFGRPHEDGACDHEGQCVLLAMWADVGDHMRRPLDSFTLEDCVVQARGAPLAAGPSPEAPGATTITTADRAPGADRREVPRRS
;
A
#
# COMPACT_ATOMS: atom_id res chain seq x y z
N LEU A 1 10.98 2.01 15.95
CA LEU A 1 10.54 0.69 16.47
C LEU A 1 11.38 0.20 17.65
N VAL A 2 12.71 0.18 17.54
CA VAL A 2 13.61 -0.21 18.64
C VAL A 2 14.54 0.93 19.06
N ARG A 3 15.07 0.85 20.28
CA ARG A 3 16.18 1.69 20.76
C ARG A 3 17.41 0.81 20.98
N SER A 4 18.57 1.31 20.56
CA SER A 4 19.86 0.66 20.80
C SER A 4 20.42 1.07 22.16
N LYS A 5 20.92 0.10 22.92
CA LYS A 5 21.75 0.32 24.10
C LYS A 5 23.16 -0.19 23.81
N ARG A 6 24.16 0.68 23.97
CA ARG A 6 25.59 0.33 23.83
C ARG A 6 26.20 -0.07 25.18
N GLY A 7 27.34 -0.77 25.13
CA GLY A 7 28.11 -1.20 26.31
C GLY A 7 27.93 -2.67 26.67
N VAL A 8 28.55 -3.10 27.78
CA VAL A 8 28.42 -4.47 28.31
C VAL A 8 26.96 -4.71 28.72
N GLY A 9 26.35 -5.78 28.20
CA GLY A 9 24.91 -6.00 28.31
C GLY A 9 24.06 -5.09 27.41
N GLY A 10 24.64 -4.60 26.31
CA GLY A 10 23.94 -3.87 25.26
C GLY A 10 22.97 -4.75 24.47
N GLY A 11 22.18 -4.12 23.60
CA GLY A 11 21.14 -4.80 22.82
C GLY A 11 20.09 -3.83 22.33
N TYR A 12 18.94 -4.39 21.93
CA TYR A 12 17.79 -3.63 21.49
C TYR A 12 16.63 -3.81 22.46
N VAL A 13 15.92 -2.72 22.72
CA VAL A 13 14.66 -2.71 23.45
C VAL A 13 13.61 -2.05 22.58
N LEU A 14 12.33 -2.42 22.77
CA LEU A 14 11.25 -1.74 22.07
C LEU A 14 11.24 -0.25 22.46
N ALA A 15 11.01 0.62 21.47
CA ALA A 15 10.99 2.05 21.69
C ALA A 15 9.73 2.54 22.43
N ARG A 16 8.69 1.70 22.45
CA ARG A 16 7.35 1.89 23.02
C ARG A 16 6.66 0.53 23.24
N ALA A 17 5.43 0.50 23.76
CA ALA A 17 4.72 -0.74 24.07
C ALA A 17 4.41 -1.58 22.80
N PRO A 18 4.38 -2.93 22.88
CA PRO A 18 4.05 -3.79 21.72
C PRO A 18 2.67 -3.51 21.13
N ALA A 19 1.70 -3.14 21.97
CA ALA A 19 0.33 -2.76 21.56
C ALA A 19 0.26 -1.46 20.75
N GLU A 20 1.34 -0.67 20.73
CA GLU A 20 1.41 0.58 19.96
C GLU A 20 2.19 0.41 18.66
N ILE A 21 2.79 -0.75 18.41
CA ILE A 21 3.61 -1.02 17.23
C ILE A 21 2.78 -1.83 16.25
N THR A 22 2.40 -1.26 15.11
CA THR A 22 1.64 -2.01 14.10
C THR A 22 2.53 -2.90 13.25
N LEU A 23 1.94 -3.95 12.69
CA LEU A 23 2.60 -4.81 11.70
C LEU A 23 2.99 -4.00 10.45
N GLY A 24 2.15 -3.05 10.03
CA GLY A 24 2.44 -2.15 8.91
C GLY A 24 3.69 -1.29 9.13
N GLU A 25 3.91 -0.79 10.35
CA GLU A 25 5.15 -0.09 10.70
C GLU A 25 6.38 -1.01 10.67
N ILE A 26 6.25 -2.25 11.13
CA ILE A 26 7.34 -3.24 11.10
C ILE A 26 7.73 -3.56 9.66
N VAL A 27 6.76 -3.94 8.83
CA VAL A 27 6.99 -4.25 7.41
C VAL A 27 7.60 -3.04 6.70
N SER A 28 7.03 -1.85 6.91
CA SER A 28 7.54 -0.64 6.26
C SER A 28 8.97 -0.27 6.67
N ALA A 29 9.36 -0.57 7.91
CA ALA A 29 10.71 -0.31 8.39
C ALA A 29 11.76 -1.27 7.82
N VAL A 30 11.35 -2.46 7.37
CA VAL A 30 12.24 -3.49 6.83
C VAL A 30 12.29 -3.44 5.31
N ASP A 31 11.13 -3.43 4.66
CA ASP A 31 11.00 -3.57 3.19
C ASP A 31 10.76 -2.23 2.48
N GLY A 32 10.48 -1.16 3.23
CA GLY A 32 10.07 0.13 2.68
C GLY A 32 8.55 0.24 2.54
N PRO A 33 8.03 1.34 1.94
CA PRO A 33 6.61 1.61 1.87
C PRO A 33 5.79 0.46 1.26
N ILE A 34 4.67 0.11 1.89
CA ILE A 34 3.77 -0.96 1.39
C ILE A 34 3.02 -0.45 0.16
N VAL A 35 3.54 -0.71 -1.04
CA VAL A 35 2.93 -0.29 -2.30
C VAL A 35 2.80 -1.48 -3.25
N ALA A 36 1.72 -1.51 -4.02
CA ALA A 36 1.50 -2.56 -5.01
C ALA A 36 2.18 -2.17 -6.33
N GLY A 37 3.51 -2.29 -6.37
CA GLY A 37 4.36 -1.97 -7.52
C GLY A 37 5.09 -0.63 -7.40
N ASP A 38 6.08 -0.41 -8.28
CA ASP A 38 6.85 0.83 -8.37
C ASP A 38 6.20 1.77 -9.40
N PHE A 39 5.13 2.40 -8.92
CA PHE A 39 4.23 3.20 -9.73
C PHE A 39 4.15 4.59 -9.10
N GLY A 40 4.50 5.61 -9.87
CA GLY A 40 4.33 7.01 -9.45
C GLY A 40 2.87 7.34 -9.15
N ARG A 41 2.62 8.53 -8.61
CA ARG A 41 1.24 8.97 -8.34
C ARG A 41 0.50 9.26 -9.66
N PRO A 42 -0.81 9.00 -9.73
CA PRO A 42 -1.61 9.41 -10.88
C PRO A 42 -1.46 10.92 -11.10
N HIS A 43 -1.30 11.34 -12.36
CA HIS A 43 -1.16 12.75 -12.76
C HIS A 43 0.10 13.47 -12.27
N GLU A 44 1.12 12.75 -11.77
CA GLU A 44 2.45 13.30 -11.45
C GLU A 44 3.50 12.78 -12.44
N ASP A 45 4.60 13.54 -12.66
CA ASP A 45 5.80 13.09 -13.39
C ASP A 45 5.60 12.42 -14.76
N GLY A 46 4.61 12.86 -15.55
CA GLY A 46 4.34 12.28 -16.88
C GLY A 46 3.64 10.92 -16.83
N ALA A 47 3.13 10.51 -15.67
CA ALA A 47 2.41 9.25 -15.46
C ALA A 47 1.18 9.05 -16.38
N CYS A 48 0.67 10.12 -16.99
CA CYS A 48 -0.48 10.10 -17.89
C CYS A 48 -0.12 10.37 -19.36
N ASP A 49 1.14 10.27 -19.76
CA ASP A 49 1.55 10.53 -21.15
C ASP A 49 1.00 9.47 -22.14
N HIS A 50 0.47 8.36 -21.63
CA HIS A 50 -0.27 7.36 -22.39
C HIS A 50 -1.70 7.17 -21.85
N GLU A 51 -2.68 7.18 -22.75
CA GLU A 51 -4.08 6.88 -22.42
C GLU A 51 -4.19 5.54 -21.67
N GLY A 52 -4.79 5.56 -20.48
CA GLY A 52 -5.03 4.37 -19.64
C GLY A 52 -3.99 4.10 -18.55
N GLN A 53 -2.79 4.69 -18.59
CA GLN A 53 -1.80 4.51 -17.51
C GLN A 53 -2.30 5.04 -16.17
N CYS A 54 -2.94 6.21 -16.15
CA CYS A 54 -3.43 6.80 -14.90
C CYS A 54 -4.58 6.05 -14.25
N VAL A 55 -5.41 5.33 -15.03
CA VAL A 55 -6.42 4.42 -14.48
C VAL A 55 -5.75 3.24 -13.80
N LEU A 56 -4.75 2.63 -14.44
CA LEU A 56 -4.03 1.50 -13.87
C LEU A 56 -3.25 1.89 -12.60
N LEU A 57 -2.61 3.05 -12.58
CA LEU A 57 -1.93 3.58 -11.39
C LEU A 57 -2.89 3.79 -10.22
N ALA A 58 -4.08 4.34 -10.48
CA ALA A 58 -5.11 4.50 -9.46
C ALA A 58 -5.60 3.14 -8.91
N MET A 59 -5.77 2.14 -9.79
CA MET A 59 -6.13 0.78 -9.36
C MET A 59 -5.04 0.15 -8.49
N TRP A 60 -3.76 0.30 -8.85
CA TRP A 60 -2.65 -0.21 -8.04
C TRP A 60 -2.51 0.51 -6.69
N ALA A 61 -2.79 1.81 -6.63
CA ALA A 61 -2.85 2.54 -5.37
C ALA A 61 -3.91 1.95 -4.42
N ASP A 62 -5.12 1.65 -4.94
CA ASP A 62 -6.18 1.03 -4.16
C ASP A 62 -5.81 -0.38 -3.67
N VAL A 63 -5.15 -1.18 -4.50
CA VAL A 63 -4.62 -2.49 -4.08
C VAL A 63 -3.59 -2.33 -2.96
N GLY A 64 -2.67 -1.38 -3.07
CA GLY A 64 -1.68 -1.08 -2.03
C GLY A 64 -2.34 -0.70 -0.70
N ASP A 65 -3.41 0.10 -0.75
CA ASP A 65 -4.20 0.46 0.43
C ASP A 65 -4.91 -0.75 1.05
N HIS A 66 -5.48 -1.65 0.23
CA HIS A 66 -6.11 -2.88 0.71
C HIS A 66 -5.11 -3.85 1.36
N MET A 67 -3.84 -3.82 0.95
CA MET A 67 -2.77 -4.59 1.61
C MET A 67 -2.31 -3.93 2.92
N ARG A 68 -2.20 -2.59 2.95
CA ARG A 68 -1.73 -1.85 4.12
C ARG A 68 -2.74 -1.85 5.27
N ARG A 69 -4.03 -1.66 4.99
CA ARG A 69 -5.08 -1.52 6.03
C ARG A 69 -5.10 -2.68 7.04
N PRO A 70 -5.09 -3.97 6.61
CA PRO A 70 -5.01 -5.07 7.57
C PRO A 70 -3.74 -5.05 8.41
N LEU A 71 -2.58 -4.75 7.81
CA LEU A 71 -1.30 -4.70 8.50
C LEU A 71 -1.24 -3.59 9.56
N ASP A 72 -1.91 -2.46 9.30
CA ASP A 72 -2.04 -1.38 10.28
C ASP A 72 -3.05 -1.69 11.39
N SER A 73 -3.94 -2.67 11.18
CA SER A 73 -4.93 -3.09 12.18
C SER A 73 -4.41 -4.09 13.22
N PHE A 74 -3.25 -4.71 12.98
CA PHE A 74 -2.62 -5.64 13.92
C PHE A 74 -1.38 -5.04 14.55
N THR A 75 -1.14 -5.39 15.80
CA THR A 75 0.00 -4.94 16.59
C THR A 75 1.01 -6.05 16.83
N LEU A 76 2.22 -5.68 17.28
CA LEU A 76 3.21 -6.66 17.72
C LEU A 76 2.71 -7.47 18.93
N GLU A 77 1.86 -6.89 19.78
CA GLU A 77 1.20 -7.62 20.87
C GLU A 77 0.32 -8.74 20.34
N ASP A 78 -0.48 -8.46 19.31
CA ASP A 78 -1.34 -9.46 18.67
C ASP A 78 -0.53 -10.64 18.13
N CYS A 79 0.63 -10.39 17.53
CA CYS A 79 1.55 -11.44 17.10
C CYS A 79 2.03 -12.31 18.27
N VAL A 80 2.36 -11.70 19.42
CA VAL A 80 2.78 -12.44 20.62
C VAL A 80 1.65 -13.29 21.18
N VAL A 81 0.42 -12.75 21.22
CA VAL A 81 -0.77 -13.47 21.65
C VAL A 81 -1.03 -14.68 20.74
N GLN A 82 -0.96 -14.50 19.41
CA GLN A 82 -1.08 -15.59 18.45
C GLN A 82 0.01 -16.64 18.57
N ALA A 83 1.28 -16.22 18.72
CA ALA A 83 2.40 -17.14 18.86
C ALA A 83 2.28 -18.02 20.12
N ARG A 84 1.50 -17.59 21.11
CA ARG A 84 1.18 -18.35 22.33
C ARG A 84 -0.07 -19.24 22.18
N GLY A 85 -0.66 -19.30 21.00
CA GLY A 85 -1.79 -20.18 20.68
C GLY A 85 -3.17 -19.59 20.97
N ALA A 86 -3.27 -18.31 21.30
CA ALA A 86 -4.56 -17.65 21.44
C ALA A 86 -5.06 -17.14 20.06
N PRO A 87 -6.35 -17.29 19.73
CA PRO A 87 -6.89 -16.72 18.50
C PRO A 87 -6.80 -15.20 18.53
N LEU A 88 -6.56 -14.60 17.36
CA LEU A 88 -6.74 -13.15 17.18
C LEU A 88 -8.19 -12.82 17.55
N ALA A 89 -8.39 -11.79 18.37
CA ALA A 89 -9.67 -11.09 18.32
C ALA A 89 -9.87 -10.72 16.85
N ALA A 90 -10.95 -11.20 16.22
CA ALA A 90 -11.14 -11.09 14.78
C ALA A 90 -10.77 -9.66 14.35
N GLY A 91 -9.70 -9.53 13.57
CA GLY A 91 -9.34 -8.26 12.97
C GLY A 91 -10.55 -7.73 12.19
N PRO A 92 -10.64 -6.42 11.93
CA PRO A 92 -11.74 -5.89 11.14
C PRO A 92 -11.83 -6.72 9.85
N SER A 93 -12.94 -7.46 9.69
CA SER A 93 -13.22 -8.20 8.47
C SER A 93 -13.01 -7.22 7.31
N PRO A 94 -12.34 -7.61 6.21
CA PRO A 94 -12.30 -6.75 5.05
C PRO A 94 -13.76 -6.51 4.64
N GLU A 95 -14.28 -5.32 4.91
CA GLU A 95 -15.46 -4.85 4.20
C GLU A 95 -15.04 -4.89 2.73
N ALA A 96 -15.71 -5.76 1.97
CA ALA A 96 -15.45 -5.90 0.54
C ALA A 96 -15.50 -4.49 -0.08
N PRO A 97 -14.49 -4.07 -0.86
CA PRO A 97 -14.54 -2.77 -1.50
C PRO A 97 -15.84 -2.69 -2.29
N GLY A 98 -16.68 -1.70 -1.92
CA GLY A 98 -17.87 -1.36 -2.68
C GLY A 98 -17.48 -1.22 -4.13
N ALA A 99 -18.08 -2.04 -4.99
CA ALA A 99 -17.78 -2.10 -6.41
C ALA A 99 -17.87 -0.70 -7.01
N THR A 100 -16.72 -0.05 -7.19
CA THR A 100 -16.63 1.21 -7.92
C THR A 100 -16.88 0.84 -9.37
N THR A 101 -18.12 1.03 -9.81
CA THR A 101 -18.53 0.82 -11.18
C THR A 101 -17.85 1.90 -12.01
N ILE A 102 -16.80 1.51 -12.74
CA ILE A 102 -16.19 2.36 -13.77
C ILE A 102 -17.24 2.49 -14.89
N THR A 103 -18.05 3.54 -14.82
CA THR A 103 -18.98 3.87 -15.89
C THR A 103 -18.18 4.45 -17.05
N THR A 104 -18.20 3.75 -18.18
CA THR A 104 -17.68 4.18 -19.49
C THR A 104 -18.52 5.35 -20.05
N ALA A 105 -18.58 6.49 -19.37
CA ALA A 105 -19.34 7.66 -19.85
C ALA A 105 -18.50 8.88 -20.20
N ASP A 106 -17.20 8.94 -19.90
CA ASP A 106 -16.37 10.10 -20.25
C ASP A 106 -15.52 9.87 -21.51
N ARG A 107 -16.14 9.28 -22.54
CA ARG A 107 -15.58 9.34 -23.90
C ARG A 107 -15.90 10.73 -24.45
N ALA A 108 -15.01 11.68 -24.24
CA ALA A 108 -15.03 12.92 -25.01
C ALA A 108 -15.06 12.59 -26.52
N PRO A 109 -16.02 13.13 -27.30
CA PRO A 109 -16.01 12.94 -28.74
C PRO A 109 -14.98 13.89 -29.36
N GLY A 110 -13.92 13.33 -29.93
CA GLY A 110 -13.08 14.03 -30.90
C GLY A 110 -11.63 14.24 -30.48
N ALA A 111 -10.80 13.23 -30.74
CA ALA A 111 -9.37 13.44 -31.01
C ALA A 111 -9.13 13.04 -32.47
N ASP A 112 -8.99 14.06 -33.29
CA ASP A 112 -8.63 14.06 -34.71
C ASP A 112 -7.41 13.15 -34.97
N ARG A 113 -7.58 12.16 -35.85
CA ARG A 113 -6.49 11.30 -36.35
C ARG A 113 -5.59 12.14 -37.24
N ARG A 114 -4.55 12.77 -36.68
CA ARG A 114 -3.44 13.25 -37.50
C ARG A 114 -2.65 12.07 -38.04
N GLU A 115 -2.73 11.89 -39.36
CA GLU A 115 -1.91 10.97 -40.13
C GLU A 115 -0.42 11.13 -39.80
N VAL A 116 0.21 10.01 -39.46
CA VAL A 116 1.67 9.88 -39.44
C VAL A 116 2.13 9.71 -40.90
N PRO A 117 2.92 10.62 -41.48
CA PRO A 117 3.33 10.50 -42.87
C PRO A 117 4.31 9.33 -43.02
N ARG A 118 3.98 8.40 -43.93
CA ARG A 118 4.89 7.33 -44.35
C ARG A 118 6.04 7.97 -45.15
N ARG A 119 7.26 7.87 -44.64
CA ARG A 119 8.47 8.20 -45.42
C ARG A 119 8.62 7.21 -46.58
N SER A 120 8.83 7.76 -47.78
CA SER A 120 9.26 7.05 -48.99
C SER A 120 10.73 6.67 -48.91
#